data_AF-A0A132AJU4-F1
#
_entry.id   AF-A0A132AJU4-F1
#
_cell.length_a   1.000
_cell.length_b   1.000
_cell.length_c   1.000
_cell.angle_alpha   90.00
_cell.angle_beta   90.00
_cell.angle_gamma   90.00
#
_symmetry.space_group_name_H-M   'P 1'
#
loop_
_entity.id
_entity.type
_entity.pdbx_description
1 polymer ?
#
loop_
_entity_poly.entity_id
_entity_poly.type
_entity_poly.pdbx_seq_one_letter_code
_entity_poly.pdbx_strand_id
1 'polypeptide(L)'
;MKNKYHKCLDICKDLHGRNTNEGEQQQTSLICNISTEKIIYDYAIKMCRSGAMEELLGSHEESFRRYQTAQILLHSLIQQSQNEDNNVILIKYKDAVEKRLFYLQNQGSICNVLTYN
;
A
#
# COMPACT_ATOMS: atom_id res chain seq x y z
N MET A 1 1.13 0.99 20.63
CA MET A 1 -0.05 1.56 19.93
C MET A 1 -0.36 3.01 20.31
N LYS A 2 -0.42 3.40 21.60
CA LYS A 2 -0.73 4.78 22.03
C LYS A 2 0.11 5.88 21.36
N ASN A 3 1.42 5.67 21.20
CA ASN A 3 2.31 6.67 20.57
C ASN A 3 1.96 6.94 19.10
N LYS A 4 1.65 5.90 18.31
CA LYS A 4 1.21 6.06 16.90
C LYS A 4 -0.12 6.82 16.80
N TYR A 5 -1.07 6.52 17.70
CA TYR A 5 -2.35 7.21 17.74
C TYR A 5 -2.20 8.71 17.99
N HIS A 6 -1.45 9.10 19.03
CA HIS A 6 -1.22 10.53 19.32
C HIS A 6 -0.48 11.23 18.19
N LYS A 7 0.54 10.59 17.60
CA LYS A 7 1.24 11.14 16.44
C LYS A 7 0.30 11.39 15.26
N CYS A 8 -0.57 10.43 14.92
CA CYS A 8 -1.57 10.63 13.87
C CYS A 8 -2.54 11.77 14.22
N LEU A 9 -2.99 11.85 15.47
CA LEU A 9 -3.88 12.91 15.93
C LEU A 9 -3.25 14.30 15.82
N ASP A 10 -1.99 14.43 16.20
CA ASP A 10 -1.26 15.70 16.13
C ASP A 10 -1.03 16.14 14.67
N ILE A 11 -0.69 15.19 13.79
CA ILE A 11 -0.58 15.45 12.35
C ILE A 11 -1.93 15.89 11.78
N CYS A 12 -3.04 15.22 12.14
CA CYS A 12 -4.37 15.62 11.68
C CYS A 12 -4.73 17.05 12.13
N LYS A 13 -4.38 17.43 13.37
CA LYS A 13 -4.61 18.78 13.89
C LYS A 13 -3.77 19.83 13.17
N ASP A 14 -2.50 19.54 12.91
CA ASP A 14 -1.60 20.43 12.16
C ASP A 14 -2.06 20.61 10.70
N LEU A 15 -2.42 19.52 10.03
CA LEU A 15 -2.99 19.56 8.68
C LEU A 15 -4.30 20.36 8.65
N HIS A 16 -5.20 20.17 9.62
CA HIS A 16 -6.43 20.94 9.71
C HIS A 16 -6.15 22.42 9.94
N GLY A 17 -5.24 22.77 10.87
CA GLY A 17 -4.87 24.15 11.16
C GLY A 17 -4.28 24.90 9.94
N ARG A 18 -3.48 24.22 9.11
CA ARG A 18 -2.93 24.81 7.87
C ARG A 18 -4.02 25.13 6.84
N ASN A 19 -4.97 24.21 6.65
CA ASN A 19 -6.08 24.41 5.71
C ASN A 19 -7.05 25.53 6.14
N THR A 20 -7.10 25.89 7.42
CA THR A 20 -8.01 26.94 7.94
C THR A 20 -7.40 28.35 7.87
N ASN A 21 -6.07 28.46 7.86
CA ASN A 21 -5.35 29.75 7.87
C ASN A 21 -5.05 30.28 6.46
N GLU A 22 -5.08 29.41 5.45
CA GLU A 22 -4.98 29.79 4.04
C GLU A 22 -6.37 30.16 3.54
N GLY A 23 -6.71 31.45 3.64
CA GLY A 23 -7.99 31.98 3.20
C GLY A 23 -8.18 31.84 1.69
N GLU A 24 -8.67 30.70 1.21
CA GLU A 24 -9.16 30.52 -0.16
C GLU A 24 -10.03 29.24 -0.24
N GLN A 25 -11.34 29.40 -0.07
CA GLN A 25 -12.36 28.35 -0.12
C GLN A 25 -12.56 27.69 -1.51
N GLN A 26 -11.71 27.96 -2.50
CA GLN A 26 -11.90 27.50 -3.89
C GLN A 26 -11.03 26.30 -4.26
N GLN A 27 -9.83 26.14 -3.70
CA GLN A 27 -8.93 25.00 -4.03
C GLN A 27 -9.31 23.68 -3.32
N THR A 28 -10.01 23.76 -2.18
CA THR A 28 -10.40 22.58 -1.40
C THR A 28 -11.40 21.68 -2.15
N SER A 29 -12.22 22.25 -3.05
CA SER A 29 -13.24 21.51 -3.80
C SER A 29 -12.65 20.44 -4.75
N LEU A 30 -11.46 20.69 -5.32
CA LEU A 30 -10.79 19.76 -6.23
C LEU A 30 -10.07 18.63 -5.47
N ILE A 31 -9.55 18.93 -4.27
CA ILE A 31 -8.85 17.94 -3.41
C ILE A 31 -9.87 17.02 -2.71
N CYS A 32 -11.06 17.54 -2.36
CA CYS A 32 -12.13 16.77 -1.71
C CYS A 32 -12.73 15.64 -2.57
N ASN A 33 -12.51 15.64 -3.89
CA ASN A 33 -13.04 14.61 -4.78
C ASN A 33 -12.11 13.40 -4.97
N ILE A 34 -10.90 13.43 -4.40
CA ILE A 34 -10.01 12.27 -4.43
C ILE A 34 -10.46 11.30 -3.33
N SER A 35 -11.22 10.27 -3.71
CA SER A 35 -11.57 9.19 -2.78
C SER A 35 -10.30 8.59 -2.19
N THR A 36 -10.28 8.42 -0.87
CA THR A 36 -9.26 7.69 -0.13
C THR A 36 -8.99 6.31 -0.74
N GLU A 37 -10.02 5.65 -1.28
CA GLU A 37 -9.90 4.36 -1.95
C GLU A 37 -8.95 4.43 -3.16
N LYS A 38 -9.06 5.50 -3.96
CA LYS A 38 -8.21 5.71 -5.13
C LYS A 38 -6.75 5.94 -4.71
N ILE A 39 -6.53 6.69 -3.63
CA ILE A 39 -5.19 6.95 -3.10
C ILE A 39 -4.54 5.65 -2.61
N ILE A 40 -5.28 4.86 -1.83
CA ILE A 40 -4.81 3.57 -1.33
C ILE A 40 -4.52 2.63 -2.50
N TYR A 41 -5.38 2.60 -3.52
CA TYR A 41 -5.18 1.74 -4.69
C TYR A 41 -3.94 2.15 -5.49
N ASP A 42 -3.78 3.44 -5.81
CA ASP A 42 -2.59 3.92 -6.55
C ASP A 42 -1.30 3.61 -5.79
N TYR A 43 -1.32 3.79 -4.47
CA TYR A 43 -0.18 3.46 -3.63
C TYR A 43 0.11 1.94 -3.60
N ALA A 44 -0.91 1.09 -3.56
CA ALA A 44 -0.74 -0.36 -3.66
C ALA A 44 -0.07 -0.76 -4.99
N ILE A 45 -0.52 -0.20 -6.11
CA ILE A 45 0.09 -0.43 -7.43
C ILE A 45 1.53 0.09 -7.48
N LYS A 46 1.81 1.25 -6.87
CA LYS A 46 3.18 1.77 -6.73
C LYS A 46 4.07 0.81 -5.94
N MET A 47 3.58 0.21 -4.86
CA MET A 47 4.32 -0.80 -4.11
C MET A 47 4.58 -2.06 -4.93
N CYS A 48 3.61 -2.56 -5.71
CA CYS A 48 3.84 -3.69 -6.61
C CYS A 48 4.92 -3.39 -7.66
N ARG A 49 4.90 -2.20 -8.27
CA ARG A 49 5.92 -1.78 -9.25
C ARG A 49 7.30 -1.65 -8.61
N SER A 50 7.37 -1.04 -7.42
CA SER A 50 8.60 -0.93 -6.65
C SER A 50 9.14 -2.32 -6.31
N GLY A 51 8.29 -3.23 -5.82
CA GLY A 51 8.69 -4.61 -5.51
C GLY A 51 9.26 -5.34 -6.72
N ALA A 52 8.61 -5.24 -7.88
CA ALA A 52 9.11 -5.82 -9.12
C ALA A 52 10.48 -5.24 -9.51
N MET A 53 10.69 -3.95 -9.32
CA MET A 53 12.00 -3.32 -9.58
C MET A 53 13.08 -3.81 -8.61
N GLU A 54 12.75 -3.96 -7.33
CA GLU A 54 13.66 -4.52 -6.33
C GLU A 54 14.05 -5.97 -6.65
N GLU A 55 13.14 -6.78 -7.21
CA GLU A 55 13.48 -8.13 -7.70
C GLU A 55 14.46 -8.09 -8.86
N LEU A 56 14.26 -7.18 -9.82
CA LEU A 56 15.18 -7.00 -10.95
C LEU A 56 16.58 -6.57 -10.48
N LEU A 57 16.66 -5.86 -9.35
CA LEU A 57 17.90 -5.46 -8.69
C LEU A 57 18.47 -6.54 -7.74
N GLY A 58 17.77 -7.66 -7.55
CA GLY A 58 18.20 -8.78 -6.69
C GLY A 58 17.87 -8.64 -5.21
N SER A 59 17.16 -7.58 -4.80
CA SER A 59 16.78 -7.31 -3.42
C SER A 59 15.49 -8.05 -3.03
N HIS A 60 15.63 -9.32 -2.65
CA HIS A 60 14.48 -10.18 -2.32
C HIS A 60 13.74 -9.72 -1.06
N GLU A 61 14.47 -9.25 -0.05
CA GLU A 61 13.88 -8.81 1.23
C GLU A 61 13.05 -7.52 1.07
N GLU A 62 13.59 -6.54 0.33
CA GLU A 62 12.86 -5.30 0.07
C GLU A 62 11.67 -5.54 -0.86
N SER A 63 11.84 -6.35 -1.91
CA SER A 63 10.73 -6.78 -2.76
C SER A 63 9.59 -7.40 -1.94
N PHE A 64 9.93 -8.34 -1.05
CA PHE A 64 8.95 -9.00 -0.19
C PHE A 64 8.19 -7.98 0.69
N ARG A 65 8.90 -7.04 1.34
CA ARG A 65 8.27 -5.96 2.12
C ARG A 65 7.33 -5.10 1.28
N ARG A 66 7.69 -4.78 0.03
CA ARG A 66 6.86 -3.98 -0.88
C ARG A 66 5.59 -4.74 -1.27
N TYR A 67 5.68 -6.02 -1.59
CA TYR A 67 4.51 -6.84 -1.89
C TYR A 67 3.62 -7.09 -0.67
N GLN A 68 4.17 -7.28 0.53
CA GLN A 68 3.38 -7.37 1.76
C GLN A 68 2.61 -6.08 2.02
N THR A 69 3.26 -4.92 1.81
CA THR A 69 2.58 -3.62 1.93
C THR A 69 1.44 -3.50 0.93
N ALA A 70 1.64 -3.89 -0.33
CA ALA A 70 0.59 -3.89 -1.35
C ALA A 70 -0.58 -4.82 -0.97
N GLN A 71 -0.31 -6.02 -0.45
CA GLN A 71 -1.33 -6.98 0.00
C GLN A 71 -2.23 -6.39 1.09
N ILE A 72 -1.64 -5.75 2.12
CA ILE A 72 -2.40 -5.13 3.22
C ILE A 72 -3.31 -4.02 2.69
N LEU A 73 -2.81 -3.18 1.78
CA LEU A 73 -3.58 -2.09 1.19
C LEU A 73 -4.75 -2.60 0.35
N LEU A 74 -4.51 -3.61 -0.50
CA LEU A 74 -5.55 -4.26 -1.31
C LEU A 74 -6.60 -4.95 -0.44
N HIS A 75 -6.18 -5.64 0.62
CA HIS A 75 -7.10 -6.25 1.57
C HIS A 75 -7.97 -5.21 2.28
N SER A 76 -7.37 -4.09 2.71
CA SER A 76 -8.09 -2.99 3.36
C SER A 76 -9.14 -2.38 2.41
N LEU A 77 -8.81 -2.23 1.12
CA LEU A 77 -9.75 -1.73 0.11
C LEU A 77 -10.94 -2.66 -0.10
N ILE A 78 -10.71 -3.97 -0.20
CA ILE A 78 -11.79 -4.97 -0.34
C ILE A 78 -12.74 -4.88 0.85
N GLN A 79 -12.21 -4.70 2.07
CA GLN A 79 -13.02 -4.58 3.27
C GLN A 79 -13.85 -3.28 3.30
N GLN A 80 -13.34 -2.20 2.72
CA GLN A 80 -13.99 -0.89 2.71
C GLN A 80 -14.99 -0.72 1.57
N SER A 81 -14.79 -1.39 0.43
CA SER A 81 -15.61 -1.19 -0.76
C SER A 81 -16.97 -1.88 -0.63
N GLN A 82 -18.04 -1.09 -0.75
CA GLN A 82 -19.43 -1.55 -0.81
C GLN A 82 -19.85 -1.97 -2.22
N ASN A 83 -18.96 -1.84 -3.21
CA ASN A 83 -19.24 -2.11 -4.62
C ASN A 83 -18.66 -3.48 -5.03
N GLU A 84 -19.53 -4.45 -5.29
CA GLU A 84 -19.15 -5.82 -5.65
C GLU A 84 -18.27 -5.90 -6.90
N ASP A 85 -18.51 -5.08 -7.93
CA ASP A 85 -17.72 -5.10 -9.17
C ASP A 85 -16.27 -4.65 -8.96
N ASN A 86 -16.05 -3.64 -8.10
CA ASN A 86 -14.71 -3.20 -7.72
C ASN A 86 -13.99 -4.29 -6.91
N ASN A 87 -14.73 -5.03 -6.07
CA ASN A 87 -14.17 -6.11 -5.28
C ASN A 87 -13.63 -7.24 -6.15
N VAL A 88 -14.28 -7.59 -7.27
CA VAL A 88 -13.77 -8.65 -8.17
C VAL A 88 -12.36 -8.32 -8.68
N ILE A 89 -12.12 -7.07 -9.08
CA ILE A 89 -10.81 -6.65 -9.60
C ILE A 89 -9.78 -6.63 -8.47
N LEU A 90 -10.13 -6.08 -7.31
CA LEU A 90 -9.23 -5.99 -6.15
C LEU A 90 -8.83 -7.37 -5.63
N ILE A 91 -9.76 -8.34 -5.60
CA ILE A 91 -9.49 -9.73 -5.22
C ILE A 91 -8.49 -10.35 -6.19
N LYS A 92 -8.67 -10.19 -7.51
CA LYS A 92 -7.71 -10.71 -8.51
C LYS A 92 -6.30 -10.17 -8.30
N TYR A 93 -6.17 -8.87 -8.04
CA TYR A 93 -4.86 -8.26 -7.77
C TYR A 93 -4.26 -8.78 -6.46
N LYS A 94 -5.06 -8.89 -5.41
CA LYS A 94 -4.61 -9.44 -4.12
C LYS A 94 -4.10 -10.87 -4.30
N ASP A 95 -4.84 -11.74 -4.99
CA ASP A 95 -4.46 -13.13 -5.21
C ASP A 95 -3.17 -13.24 -6.05
N ALA A 96 -2.98 -12.36 -7.03
CA ALA A 96 -1.74 -12.29 -7.81
C ALA A 96 -0.54 -11.91 -6.93
N VAL A 97 -0.70 -10.93 -6.04
CA VAL A 97 0.34 -10.53 -5.08
C VAL A 97 0.65 -11.66 -4.09
N GLU A 98 -0.37 -12.37 -3.60
CA GLU A 98 -0.20 -13.52 -2.70
C GLU A 98 0.58 -14.67 -3.34
N LYS A 99 0.24 -15.01 -4.59
CA LYS A 99 1.01 -16.01 -5.35
C LYS A 99 2.47 -15.59 -5.51
N ARG A 100 2.74 -14.30 -5.75
CA ARG A 100 4.11 -13.80 -5.86
C ARG A 100 4.86 -13.86 -4.53
N LEU A 101 4.22 -13.43 -3.45
CA LEU A 101 4.78 -13.52 -2.09
C LEU A 101 5.13 -14.96 -1.71
N PHE A 102 4.24 -15.91 -2.01
CA PHE A 102 4.48 -17.33 -1.78
C PHE A 102 5.71 -17.83 -2.55
N TYR A 103 5.84 -17.43 -3.82
CA TYR A 103 7.01 -17.79 -4.62
C TYR A 103 8.31 -17.18 -4.06
N LEU A 104 8.30 -15.91 -3.69
CA LEU A 104 9.46 -15.23 -3.09
C LEU A 104 9.90 -15.88 -1.77
N GLN A 105 8.93 -16.27 -0.93
CA GLN A 105 9.21 -16.97 0.32
C GLN A 105 9.86 -18.34 0.08
N ASN A 106 9.41 -19.07 -0.93
CA ASN A 106 10.01 -20.36 -1.31
C ASN A 106 11.38 -20.19 -1.95
N GLN A 107 11.60 -19.16 -2.76
CA GLN A 107 12.90 -18.86 -3.36
C GLN A 107 13.95 -18.43 -2.34
N GLY A 108 13.58 -17.60 -1.35
CA GLY A 108 14.45 -17.25 -0.24
C GLY A 108 14.89 -18.47 0.57
N SER A 109 14.01 -19.47 0.68
CA SER A 109 14.30 -20.76 1.34
C SER A 109 15.26 -21.63 0.51
N ILE A 110 15.22 -21.57 -0.83
CA ILE A 110 16.11 -22.32 -1.72
C ILE A 110 17.49 -21.64 -1.83
N CYS A 111 17.55 -20.31 -1.85
CA CYS A 111 18.82 -19.56 -1.97
C CYS A 111 19.70 -19.69 -0.71
N ASN A 112 19.10 -19.74 0.49
CA ASN A 112 19.86 -19.95 1.74
C ASN A 112 20.48 -21.34 1.88
N VAL A 113 19.99 -22.34 1.12
CA VAL A 113 20.56 -23.70 1.14
C VAL A 113 21.75 -23.84 0.19
N LEU A 114 21.84 -22.99 -0.85
CA LEU A 114 22.91 -23.06 -1.85
C LEU A 114 24.15 -22.23 -1.51
N THR A 115 24.12 -21.41 -0.45
CA THR A 115 25.30 -20.67 0.03
C THR A 115 26.15 -21.41 1.06
N TYR A 116 25.83 -22.68 1.35
CA TYR A 116 26.62 -23.58 2.18
C TYR A 116 27.08 -24.81 1.38
N ASN A 117 27.95 -24.63 0.38
CA ASN A 117 28.82 -25.68 -0.15
C ASN A 117 30.13 -25.07 -0.64
#